data_AF-A0A438MH61-F1
#
_entry.id   AF-A0A438MH61-F1
#
_cell.length_a   1.000
_cell.length_b   1.000
_cell.length_c   1.000
_cell.angle_alpha   90.00
_cell.angle_beta   90.00
_cell.angle_gamma   90.00
#
_symmetry.space_group_name_H-M   'P 1'
#
loop_
_entity.id
_entity.type
_entity.pdbx_description
1 polymer ?
#
loop_
_entity_poly.entity_id
_entity_poly.type
_entity_poly.pdbx_seq_one_letter_code
_entity_poly.pdbx_strand_id
1 'polypeptide(L)'
;MSIAVPVTTRAVVEELLRRIGEGDPERIAEMYAERGDWKLDWPEAARSTGRAYGARFALHLTVEDGLVTRHHVYEDSLAVAQAFDTKGPSEAC
;
A
#
# COMPACT_ATOMS: atom_id res chain seq x y z
N MET A 1 -21.18 -9.35 -31.36
CA MET A 1 -19.77 -9.44 -30.94
C MET A 1 -19.51 -8.31 -29.96
N SER A 2 -19.36 -8.65 -28.67
CA SER A 2 -18.95 -7.66 -27.66
C SER A 2 -17.44 -7.46 -27.83
N ILE A 3 -17.02 -6.22 -28.10
CA ILE A 3 -15.61 -5.87 -28.00
C ILE A 3 -15.32 -5.87 -26.50
N ALA A 4 -14.50 -6.81 -26.03
CA ALA A 4 -13.98 -6.75 -24.68
C ALA A 4 -13.24 -5.41 -24.54
N VAL A 5 -13.73 -4.54 -23.67
CA VAL A 5 -13.05 -3.27 -23.38
C VAL A 5 -11.68 -3.66 -22.84
N PRO A 6 -10.57 -3.23 -23.48
CA PRO A 6 -9.25 -3.52 -22.95
C PRO A 6 -9.19 -2.95 -21.54
N VAL A 7 -8.86 -3.79 -20.57
CA VAL A 7 -8.69 -3.35 -19.19
C VAL A 7 -7.53 -2.36 -19.18
N THR A 8 -7.84 -1.10 -18.93
CA THR A 8 -6.82 -0.05 -18.87
C THR A 8 -6.16 -0.06 -17.50
N THR A 9 -4.88 0.31 -17.42
CA THR A 9 -4.18 0.54 -16.13
C THR A 9 -5.00 1.44 -15.20
N ARG A 10 -5.64 2.48 -15.75
CA ARG A 10 -6.49 3.39 -14.99
C ARG A 10 -7.67 2.66 -14.31
N ALA A 11 -8.39 1.83 -15.06
CA ALA A 11 -9.53 1.09 -14.50
C ALA A 11 -9.10 0.13 -13.38
N VAL A 12 -7.95 -0.53 -13.53
CA VAL A 12 -7.38 -1.41 -12.48
C VAL A 12 -7.02 -0.58 -11.24
N VAL A 13 -6.37 0.57 -11.42
CA VAL A 13 -5.97 1.43 -10.29
C VAL A 13 -7.19 2.02 -9.58
N GLU A 14 -8.21 2.47 -10.31
CA GLU A 14 -9.45 2.98 -9.72
C GLU A 14 -10.17 1.91 -8.89
N GLU A 15 -10.23 0.68 -9.40
CA GLU A 15 -10.79 -0.46 -8.67
C GLU A 15 -9.95 -0.85 -7.46
N LEU A 16 -8.61 -0.83 -7.57
CA LEU A 16 -7.71 -1.12 -6.47
C LEU A 16 -7.93 -0.13 -5.32
N LEU A 17 -7.96 1.17 -5.62
CA LEU A 17 -8.17 2.23 -4.63
C LEU A 17 -9.57 2.14 -4.00
N ARG A 18 -10.59 1.76 -4.77
CA ARG A 18 -11.94 1.50 -4.26
C ARG A 18 -11.93 0.37 -3.23
N ARG A 19 -11.33 -0.78 -3.57
CA ARG A 19 -11.24 -1.94 -2.65
C ARG A 19 -10.41 -1.62 -1.39
N ILE A 20 -9.32 -0.86 -1.53
CA ILE A 20 -8.52 -0.39 -0.38
C ILE A 20 -9.37 0.46 0.57
N GLY A 21 -10.22 1.34 0.03
CA GLY A 21 -11.14 2.15 0.84
C GLY A 21 -12.22 1.34 1.59
N GLU A 22 -12.57 0.16 1.08
CA GLU A 22 -13.52 -0.77 1.71
C GLU A 22 -12.86 -1.65 2.78
N GLY A 23 -11.56 -1.91 2.66
CA GLY A 23 -10.76 -2.58 3.70
C GLY A 23 -10.89 -4.10 3.75
N ASP A 24 -11.31 -4.76 2.67
CA ASP A 24 -11.35 -6.23 2.53
C ASP A 24 -10.03 -6.73 1.90
N PRO A 25 -9.10 -7.30 2.70
CA PRO A 25 -7.77 -7.66 2.21
C PRO A 25 -7.79 -8.82 1.23
N GLU A 26 -8.69 -9.79 1.39
CA GLU A 26 -8.84 -10.91 0.45
C GLU A 26 -9.26 -10.41 -0.92
N ARG A 27 -10.24 -9.51 -0.98
CA ARG A 27 -10.68 -8.89 -2.25
C ARG A 27 -9.60 -8.00 -2.85
N ILE A 28 -8.80 -7.31 -2.04
CA ILE A 28 -7.68 -6.51 -2.54
C ILE A 28 -6.62 -7.43 -3.16
N ALA A 29 -6.33 -8.57 -2.53
CA ALA A 29 -5.32 -9.52 -2.99
C ALA A 29 -5.64 -10.13 -4.37
N GLU A 30 -6.91 -10.34 -4.71
CA GLU A 30 -7.35 -10.83 -6.03
C GLU A 30 -6.89 -9.96 -7.21
N MET A 31 -6.57 -8.69 -6.96
CA MET A 31 -6.12 -7.73 -7.99
C MET A 31 -4.63 -7.87 -8.33
N TYR A 32 -3.88 -8.65 -7.55
CA TYR A 32 -2.44 -8.84 -7.72
C TYR A 32 -2.16 -10.13 -8.48
N ALA A 33 -1.11 -10.11 -9.30
CA ALA A 33 -0.58 -11.33 -9.87
C ALA A 33 -0.05 -12.25 -8.76
N GLU A 34 -0.13 -13.57 -8.97
CA GLU A 34 0.36 -14.58 -8.01
C GLU A 34 1.82 -14.35 -7.61
N ARG A 35 2.63 -13.86 -8.55
CA ARG A 35 3.99 -13.38 -8.31
C ARG A 35 4.08 -11.91 -8.66
N GLY A 36 4.48 -11.10 -7.68
CA GLY A 36 4.66 -9.66 -7.86
C GLY A 36 5.86 -9.13 -7.10
N ASP A 37 6.44 -8.06 -7.61
CA ASP A 37 7.51 -7.34 -6.95
C ASP A 37 6.91 -6.41 -5.89
N TRP A 38 7.16 -6.73 -4.62
CA TRP A 38 6.76 -5.90 -3.49
C TRP A 38 7.96 -5.14 -2.98
N LYS A 39 7.87 -3.81 -3.00
CA LYS A 39 8.83 -2.95 -2.33
C LYS A 39 8.10 -2.13 -1.28
N LEU A 40 8.20 -2.60 -0.05
CA LEU A 40 7.75 -1.90 1.15
C LEU A 40 9.00 -1.53 1.92
N ASP A 41 9.15 -0.26 2.31
CA ASP A 41 10.28 0.21 3.12
C ASP A 41 10.07 -0.10 4.62
N TRP A 42 9.19 -1.05 4.94
CA TRP A 42 8.81 -1.41 6.29
C TRP A 42 9.79 -2.43 6.92
N PRO A 43 10.14 -2.30 8.21
CA PRO A 43 10.93 -3.31 8.91
C PRO A 43 10.22 -4.66 8.95
N GLU A 44 10.97 -5.76 8.75
CA GLU A 44 10.45 -7.14 8.67
C GLU A 44 9.53 -7.54 9.84
N ALA A 45 9.70 -6.93 11.02
CA ALA A 45 8.77 -7.05 12.14
C ALA A 45 8.51 -5.68 12.79
N ALA A 46 7.27 -5.19 12.71
CA ALA A 46 6.79 -4.08 13.52
C ALA A 46 5.57 -4.50 14.33
N ARG A 47 5.54 -4.11 15.60
CA ARG A 47 4.38 -4.32 16.49
C ARG A 47 3.57 -3.04 16.52
N SER A 48 2.25 -3.15 16.48
CA SER A 48 1.36 -2.00 16.64
C SER A 48 1.69 -1.24 17.93
N THR A 49 1.88 0.07 17.84
CA THR A 49 2.08 0.97 18.99
C THR A 49 0.78 1.58 19.51
N GLY A 50 -0.34 1.36 18.81
CA GLY A 50 -1.63 2.01 19.11
C GLY A 50 -1.68 3.51 18.80
N ARG A 51 -0.61 4.09 18.24
CA ARG A 51 -0.55 5.52 17.88
C ARG A 51 -1.03 5.70 16.43
N ALA A 52 -2.09 6.49 16.25
CA ALA A 52 -2.49 6.94 14.93
C ALA A 52 -1.51 8.02 14.44
N TYR A 53 -1.09 7.92 13.18
CA TYR A 53 -0.33 8.95 12.50
C TYR A 53 -0.84 9.05 11.05
N GLY A 54 -0.78 10.26 10.49
CA GLY A 54 -1.01 10.47 9.07
C GLY A 54 0.32 10.48 8.33
N ALA A 55 0.46 9.64 7.32
CA ALA A 55 1.59 9.69 6.40
C ALA A 55 1.09 10.02 5.00
N ARG A 56 1.75 10.99 4.36
CA ARG A 56 1.59 11.18 2.92
C ARG A 56 2.27 10.01 2.23
N PHE A 57 1.64 9.49 1.19
CA PHE A 57 2.21 8.44 0.38
C PHE A 57 2.04 8.71 -1.10
N ALA A 58 2.89 8.09 -1.90
CA ALA A 58 2.73 7.95 -3.34
C ALA A 58 2.88 6.48 -3.73
N LEU A 59 2.02 6.01 -4.63
CA LEU A 59 2.06 4.65 -5.15
C LEU A 59 2.68 4.65 -6.55
N HIS A 60 3.62 3.75 -6.79
CA HIS A 60 4.06 3.40 -8.13
C HIS A 60 3.66 1.94 -8.40
N LEU A 61 2.73 1.78 -9.34
CA LEU A 61 2.16 0.49 -9.73
C LEU A 61 2.55 0.14 -11.16
N THR A 62 2.84 -1.13 -11.41
CA THR A 62 2.92 -1.70 -12.75
C THR A 62 1.76 -2.66 -12.93
N VAL A 63 1.06 -2.56 -14.07
CA VAL A 63 -0.12 -3.36 -14.38
C VAL A 63 0.12 -4.05 -15.71
N GLU A 64 -0.04 -5.37 -15.71
CA GLU A 64 0.09 -6.23 -16.89
C GLU A 64 -1.11 -7.18 -16.91
N ASP A 65 -1.74 -7.37 -18.07
CA ASP A 65 -2.90 -8.24 -18.26
C ASP A 65 -4.07 -8.02 -17.25
N GLY A 66 -4.21 -6.78 -16.77
CA GLY A 66 -5.25 -6.39 -15.81
C GLY A 66 -4.91 -6.68 -14.34
N LEU A 67 -3.71 -7.17 -14.05
CA LEU A 67 -3.22 -7.48 -12.71
C LEU A 67 -2.09 -6.56 -12.30
N VAL A 68 -2.00 -6.25 -11.01
CA VAL A 68 -0.85 -5.53 -10.44
C VAL A 68 0.33 -6.49 -10.31
N THR A 69 1.43 -6.20 -11.01
CA THR A 69 2.65 -7.01 -11.02
C THR A 69 3.79 -6.40 -10.21
N ARG A 70 3.75 -5.09 -9.96
CA ARG A 70 4.69 -4.39 -9.08
C ARG A 70 3.98 -3.34 -8.24
N HIS A 71 4.32 -3.31 -6.95
CA HIS A 71 3.83 -2.32 -6.00
C HIS A 71 4.99 -1.74 -5.21
N HIS A 72 5.17 -0.43 -5.34
CA HIS A 72 6.09 0.34 -4.50
C HIS A 72 5.35 1.50 -3.83
N VAL A 73 5.45 1.56 -2.50
CA VAL A 73 4.91 2.64 -1.67
C VAL A 73 6.06 3.56 -1.28
N TYR A 74 5.95 4.84 -1.63
CA TYR A 74 6.80 5.88 -1.05
C TYR A 74 6.02 6.53 0.09
N GLU A 75 6.56 6.53 1.29
CA GLU A 75 5.94 7.14 2.46
C GLU A 75 6.91 8.04 3.21
N ASP A 76 6.36 8.88 4.09
CA ASP A 76 7.16 9.70 5.01
C ASP A 76 7.77 8.82 6.11
N SER A 77 8.99 8.34 5.86
CA SER A 77 9.71 7.46 6.79
C SER A 77 9.98 8.10 8.16
N LEU A 78 10.01 9.44 8.25
CA LEU A 78 10.16 10.12 9.55
C LEU A 78 8.87 10.02 10.36
N ALA A 79 7.72 10.24 9.73
CA ALA A 79 6.42 10.09 10.39
C ALA A 79 6.19 8.65 10.88
N VAL A 80 6.57 7.66 10.05
CA VAL A 80 6.55 6.24 10.43
C VAL A 80 7.49 5.99 11.62
N ALA A 81 8.75 6.40 11.53
CA ALA A 81 9.72 6.20 12.61
C ALA A 81 9.25 6.78 13.95
N GLN A 82 8.64 7.98 13.94
CA GLN A 82 8.09 8.62 15.13
C GLN A 82 6.89 7.86 15.74
N ALA A 83 6.07 7.23 14.90
CA ALA A 83 4.92 6.44 15.35
C ALA A 83 5.34 5.11 16.00
N PHE A 84 6.47 4.55 15.56
CA PHE A 84 7.03 3.30 16.08
C PHE A 84 8.10 3.48 17.17
N ASP A 85 8.58 4.71 17.39
CA ASP A 85 9.48 5.00 18.51
C ASP A 85 8.74 4.77 19.84
N THR A 86 9.24 3.80 20.59
CA THR A 86 8.71 3.36 21.90
C THR A 86 9.34 4.15 23.05
N LYS A 87 10.33 5.01 22.80
CA LYS A 87 10.70 6.03 23.78
C LYS A 87 9.57 7.06 23.82
N GLY A 88 8.79 7.01 24.91
CA GLY A 88 8.02 8.19 25.34
C GLY A 88 8.95 9.42 25.41
N PRO A 89 8.41 10.66 25.40
CA PRO A 89 9.23 11.86 25.43
C PRO A 89 10.28 11.70 26.52
N SER A 90 11.56 11.65 26.14
CA SER A 90 12.64 11.62 27.12
C SER A 90 12.42 12.84 28.00
N GLU A 91 12.25 12.62 29.30
CA GLU A 91 12.29 13.70 30.29
C GLU A 91 13.53 14.54 30.00
N ALA A 92 13.30 15.71 29.43
CA ALA A 92 14.32 16.68 29.14
C ALA A 92 14.48 17.52 30.42
N CYS A 93 15.54 17.19 31.17
CA CYS A 93 16.20 17.93 32.26
C CYS A 93 15.32 18.60 33.33
#